data_AF-A0A7C4YRS0-F1
#
_entry.id   AF-A0A7C4YRS0-F1
#
_cell.length_a   1.000
_cell.length_b   1.000
_cell.length_c   1.000
_cell.angle_alpha   90.00
_cell.angle_beta   90.00
_cell.angle_gamma   90.00
#
_symmetry.space_group_name_H-M   'P 1'
#
loop_
_entity.id
_entity.type
_entity.pdbx_description
1 polymer ?
#
loop_
_entity_poly.entity_id
_entity_poly.type
_entity_poly.pdbx_seq_one_letter_code
_entity_poly.pdbx_strand_id
1 'polypeptide(L)' 'SKLTLSPSQMCSDDLEILRSHGLDDRAIHDATQVIAYFNYINRIADALGVEPEDFIQPWGK' A
#
# COMPACT_ATOMS: atom_id res chain seq x y z
N SER A 1 3.37 -2.79 5.22
CA SER A 1 2.34 -3.83 5.42
C SER A 1 2.84 -5.16 4.87
N LYS A 2 2.22 -6.30 5.22
CA LYS A 2 2.55 -7.61 4.64
C LYS A 2 2.43 -7.59 3.10
N LEU A 3 1.41 -6.93 2.57
CA LEU A 3 1.20 -6.74 1.13
C LEU A 3 2.34 -5.97 0.42
N THR A 4 3.03 -5.05 1.10
CA THR A 4 4.19 -4.34 0.53
C THR A 4 5.46 -5.16 0.54
N LEU A 5 5.73 -5.87 1.65
CA LEU A 5 7.00 -6.56 1.86
C LEU A 5 7.00 -7.98 1.27
N SER A 6 5.88 -8.68 1.38
CA SER A 6 5.75 -10.10 1.03
C SER A 6 4.37 -10.40 0.40
N PRO A 7 4.01 -9.78 -0.74
CA PRO A 7 2.69 -9.95 -1.35
C PRO A 7 2.36 -11.42 -1.69
N SER A 8 3.36 -12.22 -2.06
CA SER A 8 3.21 -13.65 -2.37
C SER A 8 2.87 -14.53 -1.15
N GLN A 9 3.00 -14.00 0.06
CA GLN A 9 2.69 -14.70 1.31
C GLN A 9 1.31 -14.33 1.88
N MET A 10 0.52 -13.50 1.17
CA MET A 10 -0.85 -13.19 1.56
C MET A 10 -1.72 -14.44 1.48
N CYS A 11 -2.55 -14.67 2.50
CA CYS A 11 -3.49 -15.79 2.56
C CYS A 11 -4.84 -15.36 3.13
N SER A 12 -5.81 -16.29 3.16
CA SER A 12 -7.15 -16.06 3.71
C SER A 12 -7.12 -15.61 5.18
N ASP A 13 -6.17 -16.09 5.97
CA ASP A 13 -6.10 -15.75 7.40
C ASP A 13 -5.80 -14.27 7.62
N ASP A 14 -5.04 -13.64 6.71
CA ASP A 14 -4.80 -12.20 6.76
C ASP A 14 -6.10 -11.41 6.53
N LEU A 15 -6.99 -11.91 5.68
CA LEU A 15 -8.30 -11.29 5.42
C LEU A 15 -9.19 -11.41 6.65
N GLU A 16 -9.14 -12.54 7.34
CA GLU A 16 -9.97 -12.80 8.52
C GLU A 16 -9.60 -11.92 9.71
N ILE A 17 -8.31 -11.63 9.87
CA ILE A 17 -7.86 -10.62 10.83
C ILE A 17 -8.48 -9.25 10.49
N LEU A 18 -8.43 -8.82 9.22
CA LEU A 18 -9.01 -7.53 8.81
C LEU A 18 -10.53 -7.50 9.01
N ARG A 19 -11.24 -8.58 8.65
CA ARG A 19 -12.69 -8.71 8.89
C ARG A 19 -13.02 -8.68 10.38
N SER A 20 -12.19 -9.27 11.24
CA SER A 20 -12.36 -9.21 12.70
C SER A 20 -12.28 -7.78 13.26
N HIS A 21 -11.61 -6.87 12.55
CA HIS A 21 -11.56 -5.44 12.86
C HIS A 21 -12.70 -4.62 12.22
N GLY A 22 -13.70 -5.29 11.61
CA GLY A 22 -14.88 -4.65 11.03
C GLY A 22 -14.67 -4.12 9.61
N LEU A 23 -13.57 -4.48 8.94
CA LEU A 23 -13.39 -4.17 7.52
C LEU A 23 -14.16 -5.16 6.66
N ASP A 24 -15.07 -4.65 5.83
CA ASP A 24 -15.74 -5.47 4.82
C ASP A 24 -14.82 -5.75 3.62
N ASP A 25 -15.25 -6.66 2.74
CA ASP A 25 -14.47 -7.06 1.57
C ASP A 25 -14.17 -5.89 0.65
N ARG A 26 -15.07 -4.91 0.58
CA ARG A 26 -14.87 -3.69 -0.20
C ARG A 26 -13.76 -2.83 0.39
N ALA A 27 -13.77 -2.58 1.69
CA ALA A 27 -12.73 -1.81 2.37
C ALA A 27 -11.36 -2.50 2.25
N ILE A 28 -11.31 -3.82 2.36
CA ILE A 28 -10.08 -4.60 2.17
C ILE A 28 -9.59 -4.50 0.72
N HIS A 29 -10.49 -4.58 -0.26
CA HIS A 29 -10.16 -4.39 -1.67
C HIS A 29 -9.62 -2.99 -1.95
N ASP A 30 -10.30 -1.95 -1.47
CA ASP A 30 -9.90 -0.55 -1.66
C ASP A 30 -8.51 -0.30 -1.04
N ALA A 31 -8.26 -0.80 0.18
CA ALA A 31 -6.95 -0.73 0.81
C ALA A 31 -5.86 -1.46 -0.01
N THR A 32 -6.19 -2.65 -0.54
CA THR A 32 -5.28 -3.42 -1.39
C THR A 32 -4.92 -2.65 -2.65
N GLN A 33 -5.88 -2.02 -3.32
CA GLN A 33 -5.64 -1.22 -4.52
C GLN A 33 -4.74 -0.01 -4.23
N VAL A 34 -5.01 0.73 -3.16
CA VAL A 34 -4.20 1.89 -2.78
C VAL A 34 -2.75 1.48 -2.48
N ILE A 35 -2.56 0.45 -1.66
CA ILE A 35 -1.23 -0.07 -1.32
C ILE A 35 -0.50 -0.52 -2.59
N ALA A 36 -1.16 -1.27 -3.47
CA ALA A 36 -0.58 -1.76 -4.71
C ALA A 36 -0.18 -0.61 -5.66
N TYR A 37 -1.02 0.41 -5.78
CA TYR A 37 -0.75 1.59 -6.60
C TYR A 37 0.50 2.33 -6.14
N PHE A 38 0.62 2.61 -4.84
CA PHE A 38 1.83 3.26 -4.30
C PHE A 38 3.07 2.38 -4.46
N ASN A 39 2.94 1.07 -4.22
CA ASN A 39 4.05 0.14 -4.43
C ASN A 39 4.50 0.08 -5.91
N TYR A 40 3.60 0.31 -6.86
CA TYR A 40 3.95 0.39 -8.28
C TYR A 40 4.66 1.71 -8.59
N ILE A 41 4.05 2.85 -8.24
CA ILE A 41 4.59 4.16 -8.60
C ILE A 41 5.94 4.43 -7.94
N ASN A 42 6.11 4.03 -6.67
CA ASN A 42 7.38 4.18 -5.96
C ASN A 42 8.49 3.38 -6.65
N ARG A 43 8.21 2.14 -7.08
CA ARG A 43 9.20 1.33 -7.79
C ARG A 43 9.58 1.92 -9.15
N ILE A 44 8.63 2.51 -9.86
CA ILE A 44 8.92 3.20 -11.13
C ILE A 44 9.76 4.45 -10.88
N ALA A 45 9.39 5.27 -9.91
CA ALA A 45 10.13 6.47 -9.54
C ALA A 45 11.57 6.13 -9.11
N ASP A 46 11.73 5.18 -8.20
CA ASP A 46 13.04 4.72 -7.72
C ASP A 46 13.90 4.15 -8.85
N ALA A 47 13.31 3.31 -9.73
CA ALA A 47 14.05 2.68 -10.83
C ALA A 47 14.51 3.68 -11.90
N LEU A 48 13.79 4.80 -12.06
CA LEU A 48 14.10 5.85 -13.03
C LEU A 48 14.90 7.00 -12.41
N GLY A 49 15.13 7.01 -11.09
CA GLY A 49 15.80 8.09 -10.39
C GLY A 49 15.01 9.39 -10.40
N VAL A 50 13.67 9.31 -10.28
CA VAL A 50 12.80 10.49 -10.20
C VAL A 50 13.03 11.16 -8.85
N GLU A 51 13.49 12.41 -8.87
CA GLU A 51 13.68 13.22 -7.67
C GLU A 51 12.33 13.67 -7.08
N PRO A 52 12.22 13.77 -5.73
CA PRO A 52 11.03 14.30 -5.08
C PRO A 52 10.70 15.73 -5.50
N GLU A 53 9.42 16.08 -5.46
CA GLU A 53 8.93 17.41 -5.81
C GLU A 53 9.27 18.45 -4.72
N ASP A 54 10.09 19.44 -5.08
CA ASP A 54 10.54 20.50 -4.15
C ASP A 54 9.42 21.39 -3.57
N PHE A 55 8.24 21.39 -4.20
CA PHE A 55 7.10 22.21 -3.79
C PHE A 55 6.16 21.48 -2.81
N ILE A 56 6.32 20.17 -2.61
CA ILE A 56 5.57 19.44 -1.58
C ILE A 56 6.28 19.66 -0.24
N GLN A 57 5.65 20.44 0.64
CA GLN A 57 6.11 20.60 2.01
C GLN A 57 5.93 19.28 2.77
N PRO A 58 6.94 18.80 3.53
CA PRO A 58 6.79 17.64 4.39
C PRO A 58 5.65 17.86 5.38
N TRP A 59 4.69 16.94 5.41
CA TRP A 59 3.53 17.03 6.29
C TRP A 59 3.97 17.01 7.77
N GLY A 60 3.50 17.96 8.57
CA GLY A 60 3.80 18.05 10.02
C GLY A 60 5.04 18.87 10.41
N LYS A 61 5.55 19.72 9.51
CA LYS A 61 6.46 20.82 9.88
C LYS A 61 5.70 22.12 10.14
#